data_AF-A0A946UNA3-F1
#
_entry.id   AF-A0A946UNA3-F1
#
_cell.length_a   1.000
_cell.length_b   1.000
_cell.length_c   1.000
_cell.angle_alpha   90.00
_cell.angle_beta   90.00
_cell.angle_gamma   90.00
#
_symmetry.space_group_name_H-M   'P 1'
#
loop_
_entity.id
_entity.type
_entity.pdbx_description
1 polymer ?
#
loop_
_entity_poly.entity_id
_entity_poly.type
_entity_poly.pdbx_seq_one_letter_code
_entity_poly.pdbx_strand_id
1 'polypeptide(L)'
;MNKLLILISASFLIAACGGDEPAVESATDEIETAEAFIDRINDELGELSRELGAAGWVRATYITEDTAILNSLARERYAKWHSNAVKAASRYDDQELSPEIRRALNKIKLGTTLPTPDDAAKRRELTRLATDLTGMYGAGEYCRNGNECFGISDMELMMAELRDYDELLDIWTGWRTVSPAMRDKYRRYVELGNEGANELGYSDMGEMWRAKYDMSPDAFSDETLRLWQQVEPLYEELHCHVRAKLGEHYGEDKVPQEGPIPAHLLGNMWAQQWSSIYELLEPYPGVSDLDVDSTLAKKNYSPQEMVRSAENFYVSLGMPRLPDTFWER
;
A
#
# COMPACT_ATOMS: atom_id res chain seq x y z
N MET A 1 -35.19 77.28 6.92
CA MET A 1 -35.64 78.24 5.89
C MET A 1 -35.25 77.70 4.54
N ASN A 2 -36.24 77.54 3.65
CA ASN A 2 -36.13 77.07 2.27
C ASN A 2 -35.13 77.86 1.40
N LYS A 3 -34.81 77.22 0.26
CA LYS A 3 -34.32 77.77 -1.04
C LYS A 3 -32.82 77.52 -1.27
N LEU A 4 -32.33 77.06 -2.42
CA LEU A 4 -32.91 76.71 -3.73
C LEU A 4 -31.77 76.04 -4.55
N LEU A 5 -32.11 75.09 -5.42
CA LEU A 5 -31.24 74.65 -6.53
C LEU A 5 -30.93 75.80 -7.49
N ILE A 6 -29.70 75.85 -8.02
CA ILE A 6 -29.44 76.35 -9.38
C ILE A 6 -28.51 75.36 -10.08
N LEU A 7 -29.06 74.68 -11.09
CA LEU A 7 -28.34 73.99 -12.15
C LEU A 7 -27.73 75.03 -13.09
N ILE A 8 -26.44 74.89 -13.40
CA ILE A 8 -25.85 75.45 -14.63
C ILE A 8 -25.17 74.31 -15.37
N SER A 9 -25.80 73.94 -16.48
CA SER A 9 -25.29 73.02 -17.50
C SER A 9 -24.22 73.74 -18.31
N ALA A 10 -23.00 73.19 -18.33
CA ALA A 10 -21.96 73.59 -19.27
C ALA A 10 -21.46 72.35 -20.00
N SER A 11 -21.96 72.14 -21.22
CA SER A 11 -21.42 71.19 -22.18
C SER A 11 -20.19 71.83 -22.84
N PHE A 12 -18.99 71.27 -22.66
CA PHE A 12 -17.85 71.56 -23.53
C PHE A 12 -16.96 70.32 -23.71
N LEU A 13 -17.03 69.80 -24.94
CA LEU A 13 -16.00 69.19 -25.78
C LEU A 13 -15.05 68.12 -25.22
N ILE A 14 -15.26 66.91 -25.77
CA ILE A 14 -14.25 65.86 -25.97
C ILE A 14 -13.07 66.46 -26.75
N ALA A 15 -11.88 66.41 -26.15
CA ALA A 15 -10.61 66.48 -26.86
C ALA A 15 -9.71 65.38 -26.28
N ALA A 16 -9.50 64.34 -27.08
CA ALA A 16 -8.59 63.25 -26.81
C ALA A 16 -7.14 63.77 -26.76
N CYS A 17 -6.42 63.44 -25.70
CA CYS A 17 -4.97 63.45 -25.65
C CYS A 17 -4.55 62.17 -24.94
N GLY A 18 -3.99 61.24 -25.72
CA GLY A 18 -3.42 60.00 -25.22
C GLY A 18 -2.25 60.31 -24.31
N GLY A 19 -2.39 59.95 -23.04
CA GLY A 19 -1.27 59.64 -22.18
C GLY A 19 -1.11 58.14 -22.15
N ASP A 20 0.09 57.66 -22.48
CA ASP A 20 0.53 56.31 -22.12
C ASP A 20 0.42 56.19 -20.59
N GLU A 21 -0.67 55.59 -20.12
CA GLU A 21 -0.68 54.95 -18.81
C GLU A 21 0.31 53.78 -18.91
N PRO A 22 1.29 53.66 -18.00
CA PRO A 22 2.07 52.44 -17.92
C PRO A 22 1.09 51.32 -17.66
N ALA A 23 0.99 50.39 -18.62
CA ALA A 23 0.27 49.15 -18.42
C ALA A 23 0.76 48.57 -17.10
N VAL A 24 -0.15 48.43 -16.14
CA VAL A 24 0.07 47.57 -14.99
C VAL A 24 0.17 46.17 -15.60
N GLU A 25 1.40 45.74 -15.89
CA GLU A 25 1.72 44.34 -16.08
C GLU A 25 1.08 43.62 -14.89
N SER A 26 0.02 42.86 -15.15
CA SER A 26 -0.42 41.86 -14.20
C SER A 26 0.82 41.03 -13.94
N ALA A 27 1.34 41.04 -12.71
CA ALA A 27 2.33 40.07 -12.30
C ALA A 27 1.73 38.70 -12.63
N THR A 28 2.18 38.12 -13.74
CA THR A 28 2.02 36.70 -13.97
C THR A 28 2.65 36.07 -12.75
N ASP A 29 1.88 35.33 -11.96
CA ASP A 29 2.42 34.47 -10.91
C ASP A 29 3.50 33.60 -11.58
N GLU A 30 4.77 34.03 -11.51
CA GLU A 30 5.87 33.27 -12.05
C GLU A 30 5.94 31.99 -11.22
N ILE A 31 5.52 30.89 -11.83
CA ILE A 31 5.68 29.57 -11.26
C ILE A 31 7.19 29.33 -11.14
N GLU A 32 7.65 28.93 -9.96
CA GLU A 32 9.05 28.55 -9.74
C GLU A 32 9.51 27.51 -10.79
N THR A 33 10.81 27.46 -11.13
CA THR A 33 11.32 26.43 -12.05
C THR A 33 11.09 25.02 -11.49
N ALA A 34 10.94 24.01 -12.35
CA ALA A 34 10.72 22.64 -11.92
C ALA A 34 11.86 22.10 -11.02
N GLU A 35 13.10 22.51 -11.27
CA GLU A 35 14.26 22.18 -10.44
C GLU A 35 14.12 22.74 -9.02
N ALA A 36 13.88 24.06 -8.90
CA ALA A 36 13.66 24.72 -7.61
C ALA A 36 12.46 24.12 -6.85
N PHE A 37 11.40 23.75 -7.57
CA PHE A 37 10.25 23.04 -6.99
C PHE A 37 10.67 21.70 -6.38
N ILE A 38 11.42 20.89 -7.11
CA ILE A 38 11.87 19.57 -6.63
C ILE A 38 12.80 19.72 -5.42
N ASP A 39 13.73 20.67 -5.44
CA ASP A 39 14.63 20.91 -4.30
C ASP A 39 13.83 21.28 -3.04
N ARG A 40 12.89 22.22 -3.16
CA ARG A 40 12.01 22.62 -2.06
C ARG A 40 11.17 21.46 -1.54
N ILE A 41 10.57 20.67 -2.43
CA ILE A 41 9.77 19.49 -2.06
C ILE A 41 10.61 18.44 -1.33
N ASN A 42 11.87 18.22 -1.74
CA ASN A 42 12.77 17.29 -1.07
C ASN A 42 13.10 17.73 0.35
N ASP A 43 13.39 19.02 0.56
CA ASP A 43 13.67 19.58 1.88
C ASP A 43 12.45 19.45 2.82
N GLU A 44 11.27 19.87 2.33
CA GLU A 44 10.02 19.76 3.08
C GLU A 44 9.68 18.30 3.44
N LEU A 45 9.85 17.37 2.49
CA LEU A 45 9.62 15.95 2.72
C LEU A 45 10.61 15.36 3.73
N GLY A 46 11.87 15.81 3.72
CA GLY A 46 12.90 15.38 4.66
C GLY A 46 12.54 15.74 6.11
N GLU A 47 11.97 16.91 6.35
CA GLU A 47 11.47 17.30 7.67
C GLU A 47 10.25 16.50 8.09
N LEU A 48 9.24 16.40 7.21
CA LEU A 48 8.00 15.67 7.47
C LEU A 48 8.24 14.17 7.71
N SER A 49 9.18 13.56 6.99
CA SER A 49 9.50 12.14 7.13
C SER A 49 10.09 11.80 8.49
N ARG A 50 10.87 12.72 9.10
CA ARG A 50 11.40 12.54 10.45
C ARG A 50 10.29 12.54 11.50
N GLU A 51 9.36 13.49 11.40
CA GLU A 51 8.18 13.53 12.27
C GLU A 51 7.31 12.28 12.10
N LEU A 52 6.99 11.93 10.84
CA LEU A 52 6.16 10.78 10.50
C LEU A 52 6.77 9.47 11.00
N GLY A 53 8.09 9.30 10.83
CA GLY A 53 8.83 8.14 11.31
C GLY A 53 8.80 8.03 12.84
N ALA A 54 9.04 9.13 13.55
CA ALA A 54 9.00 9.15 15.02
C ALA A 54 7.60 8.85 15.57
N ALA A 55 6.55 9.48 15.00
CA ALA A 55 5.17 9.28 15.42
C ALA A 55 4.67 7.86 15.10
N GLY A 56 5.06 7.31 13.95
CA GLY A 56 4.76 5.93 13.58
C GLY A 56 5.44 4.92 14.50
N TRP A 57 6.74 5.11 14.79
CA TRP A 57 7.51 4.24 15.67
C TRP A 57 6.96 4.23 17.09
N VAL A 58 6.72 5.39 17.70
CA VAL A 58 6.19 5.45 19.08
C VAL A 58 4.81 4.79 19.19
N ARG A 59 3.97 4.92 18.15
CA ARG A 59 2.67 4.22 18.12
C ARG A 59 2.84 2.71 18.01
N ALA A 60 3.80 2.23 17.23
CA ALA A 60 4.07 0.80 17.07
C ALA A 60 4.62 0.16 18.35
N THR A 61 5.43 0.89 19.12
CA THR A 61 6.05 0.37 20.36
C THR A 61 5.26 0.69 21.63
N TYR A 62 4.39 1.69 21.62
CA TYR A 62 3.54 2.09 22.75
C TYR A 62 2.08 2.28 22.30
N ILE A 63 1.30 1.20 22.32
CA ILE A 63 -0.06 1.19 21.78
C ILE A 63 -1.05 1.86 22.78
N THR A 64 -1.21 3.17 22.70
CA THR A 64 -2.12 3.98 23.55
C THR A 64 -3.02 4.90 22.73
N GLU A 65 -4.04 5.49 23.35
CA GLU A 65 -4.90 6.52 22.72
C GLU A 65 -4.08 7.77 22.33
N ASP A 66 -3.22 8.24 23.23
CA ASP A 66 -2.37 9.43 22.99
C ASP A 66 -1.45 9.24 21.77
N THR A 67 -0.77 8.09 21.67
CA THR A 67 0.11 7.81 20.52
C THR A 67 -0.68 7.59 19.23
N ALA A 68 -1.92 7.12 19.32
CA ALA A 68 -2.82 7.05 18.16
C ALA A 68 -3.19 8.46 17.66
N ILE A 69 -3.45 9.40 18.56
CA ILE A 69 -3.70 10.81 18.22
C ILE A 69 -2.46 11.44 17.58
N LEU A 70 -1.27 11.28 18.18
CA LEU A 70 -0.01 11.83 17.66
C LEU A 70 0.31 11.32 16.24
N ASN A 71 0.25 10.00 16.03
CA ASN A 71 0.47 9.39 14.71
C ASN A 71 -0.59 9.84 13.68
N SER A 72 -1.86 9.98 14.09
CA SER A 72 -2.92 10.46 13.21
C SER A 72 -2.69 11.91 12.76
N LEU A 73 -2.32 12.80 13.69
CA LEU A 73 -2.02 14.20 13.37
C LEU A 73 -0.79 14.36 12.47
N ALA A 74 0.25 13.56 12.67
CA ALA A 74 1.43 13.56 11.79
C ALA A 74 1.08 13.08 10.37
N ARG A 75 0.25 12.03 10.27
CA ARG A 75 -0.26 11.52 8.98
C ARG A 75 -1.18 12.52 8.29
N GLU A 76 -2.01 13.25 9.03
CA GLU A 76 -2.86 14.32 8.48
C GLU A 76 -2.00 15.45 7.87
N ARG A 77 -0.96 15.90 8.59
CA ARG A 77 -0.01 16.90 8.06
C ARG A 77 0.67 16.42 6.78
N TYR A 78 1.19 15.19 6.77
CA TYR A 78 1.78 14.60 5.58
C TYR A 78 0.77 14.51 4.42
N ALA A 79 -0.45 14.04 4.67
CA ALA A 79 -1.47 13.90 3.63
C ALA A 79 -1.86 15.26 3.02
N LYS A 80 -1.99 16.30 3.85
CA LYS A 80 -2.23 17.67 3.38
C LYS A 80 -1.07 18.19 2.54
N TRP A 81 0.16 18.02 3.02
CA TRP A 81 1.36 18.43 2.27
C TRP A 81 1.44 17.69 0.93
N HIS A 82 1.28 16.36 0.93
CA HIS A 82 1.35 15.53 -0.27
C HIS A 82 0.28 15.94 -1.30
N SER A 83 -0.96 16.16 -0.86
CA SER A 83 -2.03 16.65 -1.75
C SER A 83 -1.67 18.00 -2.40
N ASN A 84 -1.11 18.93 -1.63
CA ASN A 84 -0.64 20.21 -2.17
C ASN A 84 0.55 20.04 -3.12
N ALA A 85 1.51 19.18 -2.79
CA ALA A 85 2.69 18.90 -3.60
C ALA A 85 2.29 18.28 -4.94
N VAL A 86 1.36 17.33 -4.94
CA VAL A 86 0.82 16.70 -6.16
C VAL A 86 0.10 17.73 -7.04
N LYS A 87 -0.73 18.59 -6.45
CA LYS A 87 -1.41 19.66 -7.19
C LYS A 87 -0.44 20.72 -7.73
N ALA A 88 0.63 21.02 -7.00
CA ALA A 88 1.66 21.92 -7.48
C ALA A 88 2.50 21.29 -8.61
N ALA A 89 2.75 19.97 -8.51
CA ALA A 89 3.51 19.20 -9.49
C ALA A 89 2.80 19.11 -10.85
N SER A 90 1.46 19.06 -10.88
CA SER A 90 0.71 19.00 -12.14
C SER A 90 0.87 20.24 -13.02
N ARG A 91 1.30 21.38 -12.47
CA ARG A 91 1.61 22.60 -13.24
C ARG A 91 2.80 22.42 -14.20
N TYR A 92 3.60 21.37 -14.02
CA TYR A 92 4.78 21.06 -14.84
C TYR A 92 4.53 19.90 -15.82
N ASP A 93 3.29 19.40 -15.94
CA ASP A 93 2.97 18.22 -16.76
C ASP A 93 3.28 18.44 -18.25
N ASP A 94 2.92 19.61 -18.78
CA ASP A 94 3.09 19.94 -20.20
C ASP A 94 4.49 20.46 -20.58
N GLN A 95 5.42 20.56 -19.62
CA GLN A 95 6.76 21.09 -19.86
C GLN A 95 7.72 20.03 -20.43
N GLU A 96 8.64 20.40 -21.31
CA GLU A 96 9.78 19.54 -21.64
C GLU A 96 10.84 19.69 -20.55
N LEU A 97 11.10 18.62 -19.80
CA LEU A 97 12.01 18.59 -18.65
C LEU A 97 13.06 17.50 -18.81
N SER A 98 14.16 17.61 -18.06
CA SER A 98 15.13 16.52 -17.97
C SER A 98 14.48 15.23 -17.42
N PRO A 99 14.98 14.04 -17.81
CA PRO A 99 14.44 12.77 -17.33
C PRO A 99 14.40 12.67 -15.79
N GLU A 100 15.40 13.25 -15.10
CA GLU A 100 15.53 13.23 -13.65
C GLU A 100 14.42 14.05 -12.98
N ILE A 101 14.13 15.25 -13.48
CA ILE A 101 13.07 16.13 -12.95
C ILE A 101 11.70 15.55 -13.27
N ARG A 102 11.48 15.05 -14.49
CA ARG A 102 10.24 14.36 -14.86
C ARG A 102 9.96 13.16 -13.95
N ARG A 103 11.00 12.37 -13.65
CA ARG A 103 10.93 11.24 -12.71
C ARG A 103 10.59 11.69 -11.29
N ALA A 104 11.22 12.76 -10.79
CA ALA A 104 10.95 13.28 -9.45
C ALA A 104 9.49 13.76 -9.31
N LEU A 105 8.97 14.48 -10.31
CA LEU A 105 7.56 14.90 -10.36
C LEU A 105 6.60 13.70 -10.34
N ASN A 106 6.87 12.68 -11.14
CA ASN A 106 6.07 11.46 -11.15
C ASN A 106 6.08 10.75 -9.78
N LYS A 107 7.23 10.72 -9.08
CA LYS A 107 7.31 10.13 -7.74
C LYS A 107 6.47 10.87 -6.70
N ILE A 108 6.31 12.19 -6.83
CA ILE A 108 5.39 12.95 -5.98
C ILE A 108 3.96 12.46 -6.20
N LYS A 109 3.52 12.32 -7.46
CA LYS A 109 2.18 11.79 -7.80
C LYS A 109 1.96 10.36 -7.30
N LEU A 110 2.99 9.53 -7.38
CA LEU A 110 2.99 8.12 -6.96
C LEU A 110 3.21 7.91 -5.46
N GLY A 111 3.38 8.98 -4.68
CA GLY A 111 3.63 8.95 -3.24
C GLY A 111 2.44 8.48 -2.38
N THR A 112 1.33 8.07 -3.02
CA THR A 112 0.20 7.40 -2.38
C THR A 112 -0.10 6.05 -3.05
N THR A 113 -0.68 5.12 -2.29
CA THR A 113 -1.26 3.87 -2.81
C THR A 113 -2.77 3.97 -2.99
N LEU A 114 -3.40 4.94 -2.31
CA LEU A 114 -4.82 5.22 -2.41
C LEU A 114 -4.98 6.68 -2.82
N PRO A 115 -5.06 6.98 -4.12
CA PRO A 115 -5.31 8.34 -4.57
C PRO A 115 -6.73 8.75 -4.14
N THR A 116 -6.86 9.94 -3.56
CA THR A 116 -8.13 10.43 -3.02
C THR A 116 -8.70 11.51 -3.95
N PRO A 117 -10.01 11.53 -4.23
CA PRO A 117 -10.61 12.56 -5.09
C PRO A 117 -10.41 14.01 -4.61
N ASP A 118 -10.55 15.00 -5.48
CA ASP A 118 -10.45 16.44 -5.18
C ASP A 118 -11.68 16.97 -4.44
N ASP A 119 -12.79 16.22 -4.46
CA ASP A 119 -13.95 16.49 -3.63
C ASP A 119 -13.73 16.11 -2.14
N ALA A 120 -13.86 17.09 -1.25
CA ALA A 120 -13.60 16.90 0.18
C ALA A 120 -14.55 15.91 0.88
N ALA A 121 -15.80 15.77 0.42
CA ALA A 121 -16.73 14.79 0.98
C ALA A 121 -16.35 13.37 0.54
N LYS A 122 -16.00 13.18 -0.74
CA LYS A 122 -15.51 11.91 -1.29
C LYS A 122 -14.20 11.47 -0.65
N ARG A 123 -13.25 12.38 -0.38
CA ARG A 123 -12.03 12.04 0.38
C ARG A 123 -12.34 11.47 1.77
N ARG A 124 -13.25 12.13 2.51
CA ARG A 124 -13.67 11.67 3.83
C ARG A 124 -14.37 10.32 3.75
N GLU A 125 -15.21 10.12 2.74
CA GLU A 125 -15.87 8.84 2.48
C GLU A 125 -14.84 7.73 2.23
N LEU A 126 -13.88 7.94 1.31
CA LEU A 126 -12.83 6.98 0.99
C LEU A 126 -11.97 6.63 2.20
N THR A 127 -11.60 7.64 3.00
CA THR A 127 -10.81 7.44 4.23
C THR A 127 -11.57 6.58 5.25
N ARG A 128 -12.88 6.82 5.42
CA ARG A 128 -13.74 6.01 6.29
C ARG A 128 -13.87 4.59 5.75
N LEU A 129 -14.11 4.41 4.45
CA LEU A 129 -14.19 3.08 3.83
C LEU A 129 -12.90 2.27 4.03
N ALA A 130 -11.73 2.89 3.83
CA ALA A 130 -10.44 2.24 4.06
C ALA A 130 -10.27 1.80 5.52
N THR A 131 -10.66 2.66 6.47
CA THR A 131 -10.61 2.37 7.91
C THR A 131 -11.58 1.24 8.28
N ASP A 132 -12.83 1.34 7.82
CA ASP A 132 -13.87 0.33 8.05
C ASP A 132 -13.46 -1.03 7.50
N LEU A 133 -12.97 -1.11 6.25
CA LEU A 133 -12.56 -2.37 5.62
C LEU A 133 -11.40 -3.02 6.40
N THR A 134 -10.43 -2.23 6.84
CA THR A 134 -9.31 -2.72 7.66
C THR A 134 -9.80 -3.23 9.01
N GLY A 135 -10.69 -2.49 9.68
CA GLY A 135 -11.27 -2.89 10.96
C GLY A 135 -12.15 -4.13 10.85
N MET A 136 -12.97 -4.24 9.81
CA MET A 136 -13.82 -5.41 9.55
C MET A 136 -13.00 -6.68 9.33
N TYR A 137 -11.88 -6.58 8.62
CA TYR A 137 -10.97 -7.71 8.45
C TYR A 137 -10.27 -8.07 9.76
N GLY A 138 -9.67 -7.09 10.44
CA GLY A 138 -8.89 -7.33 11.65
C GLY A 138 -9.70 -7.78 12.87
N ALA A 139 -10.96 -7.37 12.96
CA ALA A 139 -11.91 -7.81 13.99
C ALA A 139 -12.79 -9.00 13.53
N GLY A 140 -12.53 -9.54 12.34
CA GLY A 140 -13.25 -10.70 11.83
C GLY A 140 -13.02 -11.92 12.71
N GLU A 141 -14.10 -12.62 13.04
CA GLU A 141 -14.05 -13.87 13.79
C GLU A 141 -15.03 -14.88 13.20
N TYR A 142 -14.71 -16.16 13.36
CA TYR A 142 -15.61 -17.26 13.06
C TYR A 142 -15.94 -18.04 14.33
N CYS A 143 -17.23 -18.17 14.65
CA CYS A 143 -17.68 -18.85 15.86
C CYS A 143 -18.33 -20.20 15.54
N ARG A 144 -17.68 -21.30 15.97
CA ARG A 144 -18.28 -22.64 15.94
C ARG A 144 -19.40 -22.73 16.96
N ASN A 145 -20.57 -23.17 16.49
CA ASN A 145 -21.77 -23.40 17.32
C ASN A 145 -22.15 -22.20 18.23
N GLY A 146 -21.69 -20.98 17.88
CA GLY A 146 -21.95 -19.73 18.61
C GLY A 146 -21.17 -19.54 19.92
N ASN A 147 -20.29 -20.46 20.32
CA ASN A 147 -19.63 -20.40 21.65
C ASN A 147 -18.10 -20.36 21.59
N GLU A 148 -17.49 -20.85 20.50
CA GLU A 148 -16.04 -20.89 20.34
C GLU A 148 -15.65 -20.08 19.11
N CYS A 149 -15.09 -18.89 19.33
CA CYS A 149 -14.76 -17.94 18.28
C CYS A 149 -13.25 -17.88 18.04
N PHE A 150 -12.87 -17.85 16.77
CA PHE A 150 -11.49 -17.79 16.33
C PHE A 150 -11.27 -16.54 15.50
N GLY A 151 -10.24 -15.76 15.84
CA GLY A 151 -9.73 -14.69 14.98
C GLY A 151 -8.81 -15.24 13.89
N ILE A 152 -8.46 -14.41 12.91
CA ILE A 152 -7.62 -14.83 11.77
C ILE A 152 -6.30 -15.51 12.21
N SER A 153 -5.62 -15.00 13.24
CA SER A 153 -4.34 -15.57 13.68
C SER A 153 -4.47 -16.99 14.22
N ASP A 154 -5.52 -17.28 14.99
CA ASP A 154 -5.79 -18.64 15.48
C ASP A 154 -6.13 -19.56 14.30
N MET A 155 -6.95 -19.07 13.36
CA MET A 155 -7.33 -19.81 12.16
C MET A 155 -6.13 -20.08 11.24
N GLU A 156 -5.19 -19.15 11.11
CA GLU A 156 -3.96 -19.36 10.33
C GLU A 156 -3.07 -20.45 10.94
N LEU A 157 -2.94 -20.50 12.27
CA LEU A 157 -2.24 -21.58 12.97
C LEU A 157 -2.95 -22.93 12.73
N MET A 158 -4.28 -22.94 12.86
CA MET A 158 -5.07 -24.14 12.56
C MET A 158 -4.87 -24.60 11.11
N MET A 159 -4.91 -23.70 10.13
CA MET A 159 -4.66 -24.04 8.73
C MET A 159 -3.25 -24.59 8.50
N ALA A 160 -2.26 -24.18 9.30
CA ALA A 160 -0.88 -24.65 9.19
C ALA A 160 -0.67 -26.02 9.86
N GLU A 161 -1.35 -26.30 10.97
CA GLU A 161 -1.10 -27.48 11.81
C GLU A 161 -2.11 -28.62 11.59
N LEU A 162 -3.38 -28.32 11.35
CA LEU A 162 -4.40 -29.35 11.19
C LEU A 162 -4.18 -30.17 9.92
N ARG A 163 -4.59 -31.43 10.00
CA ARG A 163 -4.56 -32.40 8.89
C ARG A 163 -5.89 -33.09 8.66
N ASP A 164 -6.95 -32.72 9.38
CA ASP A 164 -8.29 -33.22 9.09
C ASP A 164 -8.95 -32.39 7.99
N TYR A 165 -9.47 -33.05 6.96
CA TYR A 165 -10.07 -32.39 5.80
C TYR A 165 -11.29 -31.55 6.18
N ASP A 166 -12.18 -32.10 7.00
CA ASP A 166 -13.47 -31.47 7.31
C ASP A 166 -13.27 -30.32 8.30
N GLU A 167 -12.31 -30.43 9.23
CA GLU A 167 -11.89 -29.30 10.07
C GLU A 167 -11.25 -28.17 9.27
N LEU A 168 -10.34 -28.49 8.34
CA LEU A 168 -9.73 -27.49 7.46
C LEU A 168 -10.78 -26.79 6.59
N LEU A 169 -11.74 -27.54 6.04
CA LEU A 169 -12.84 -26.99 5.25
C LEU A 169 -13.73 -26.06 6.08
N ASP A 170 -14.06 -26.45 7.31
CA ASP A 170 -14.83 -25.63 8.25
C ASP A 170 -14.12 -24.31 8.57
N ILE A 171 -12.85 -24.34 8.95
CA ILE A 171 -12.06 -23.13 9.24
C ILE A 171 -11.96 -22.24 7.99
N TRP A 172 -11.59 -22.80 6.84
CA TRP A 172 -11.45 -22.06 5.60
C TRP A 172 -12.76 -21.40 5.16
N THR A 173 -13.88 -22.11 5.29
CA THR A 173 -15.21 -21.60 4.94
C THR A 173 -15.69 -20.56 5.96
N GLY A 174 -15.45 -20.82 7.25
CA GLY A 174 -15.77 -19.94 8.36
C GLY A 174 -15.15 -18.56 8.17
N TRP A 175 -13.85 -18.49 7.83
CA TRP A 175 -13.18 -17.21 7.58
C TRP A 175 -13.83 -16.43 6.41
N ARG A 176 -14.27 -17.13 5.37
CA ARG A 176 -14.91 -16.52 4.20
C ARG A 176 -16.29 -15.92 4.52
N THR A 177 -16.87 -16.20 5.68
CA THR A 177 -18.09 -15.54 6.15
C THR A 177 -17.88 -14.10 6.63
N VAL A 178 -16.62 -13.67 6.84
CA VAL A 178 -16.27 -12.29 7.24
C VAL A 178 -16.41 -11.31 6.08
N SER A 179 -15.92 -11.67 4.89
CA SER A 179 -15.86 -10.77 3.72
C SER A 179 -17.19 -10.36 3.04
N PRO A 180 -18.31 -11.11 3.09
CA PRO A 180 -19.54 -10.75 2.37
C PRO A 180 -20.06 -9.35 2.73
N ALA A 181 -19.99 -8.97 4.00
CA ALA A 181 -20.40 -7.64 4.47
C ALA A 181 -19.48 -6.51 3.94
N MET A 182 -18.26 -6.84 3.51
CA MET A 182 -17.29 -5.88 2.96
C MET A 182 -17.56 -5.55 1.49
N ARG A 183 -18.34 -6.37 0.76
CA ARG A 183 -18.51 -6.28 -0.70
C ARG A 183 -18.90 -4.89 -1.19
N ASP A 184 -19.97 -4.31 -0.62
CA ASP A 184 -20.49 -3.03 -1.09
C ASP A 184 -19.54 -1.87 -0.74
N LYS A 185 -18.88 -1.94 0.41
CA LYS A 185 -17.84 -0.99 0.82
C LYS A 185 -16.63 -1.06 -0.12
N TYR A 186 -16.18 -2.27 -0.47
CA TYR A 186 -15.06 -2.47 -1.37
C TYR A 186 -15.34 -1.96 -2.78
N ARG A 187 -16.55 -2.19 -3.31
CA ARG A 187 -16.98 -1.59 -4.59
C ARG A 187 -16.87 -0.06 -4.55
N ARG A 188 -17.41 0.57 -3.49
CA ARG A 188 -17.36 2.03 -3.35
C ARG A 188 -15.93 2.55 -3.16
N TYR A 189 -15.10 1.81 -2.45
CA TYR A 189 -13.66 2.08 -2.28
C TYR A 189 -12.95 2.12 -3.64
N VAL A 190 -13.19 1.13 -4.52
CA VAL A 190 -12.61 1.08 -5.86
C VAL A 190 -13.11 2.22 -6.74
N GLU A 191 -14.41 2.54 -6.72
CA GLU A 191 -14.97 3.68 -7.46
C GLU A 191 -14.26 4.99 -7.12
N LEU A 192 -14.13 5.29 -5.82
CA LEU A 192 -13.50 6.52 -5.33
C LEU A 192 -11.98 6.52 -5.57
N GLY A 193 -11.31 5.38 -5.41
CA GLY A 193 -9.89 5.24 -5.72
C GLY A 193 -9.61 5.46 -7.21
N ASN A 194 -10.45 4.94 -8.09
CA ASN A 194 -10.33 5.19 -9.53
C ASN A 194 -10.61 6.65 -9.88
N GLU A 195 -11.59 7.31 -9.25
CA GLU A 195 -11.81 8.75 -9.45
C GLU A 195 -10.56 9.55 -9.06
N GLY A 196 -9.95 9.25 -7.90
CA GLY A 196 -8.70 9.88 -7.49
C GLY A 196 -7.54 9.59 -8.45
N ALA A 197 -7.42 8.38 -8.99
CA ALA A 197 -6.37 8.05 -9.97
C ALA A 197 -6.53 8.86 -11.27
N ASN A 198 -7.77 9.05 -11.74
CA ASN A 198 -8.09 9.84 -12.93
C ASN A 198 -7.70 11.30 -12.79
N GLU A 199 -7.92 11.90 -11.62
CA GLU A 199 -7.48 13.26 -11.32
C GLU A 199 -5.95 13.41 -11.32
N LEU A 200 -5.21 12.32 -11.08
CA LEU A 200 -3.75 12.29 -11.16
C LEU A 200 -3.21 11.99 -12.57
N GLY A 201 -4.08 11.78 -13.55
CA GLY A 201 -3.74 11.50 -14.94
C GLY A 201 -3.57 10.01 -15.29
N TYR A 202 -4.05 9.09 -14.43
CA TYR A 202 -4.08 7.65 -14.70
C TYR A 202 -5.50 7.18 -14.99
N SER A 203 -5.70 6.24 -15.91
CA SER A 203 -7.04 5.72 -16.25
C SER A 203 -7.74 5.03 -15.07
N ASP A 204 -6.97 4.35 -14.23
CA ASP A 204 -7.44 3.70 -13.02
C ASP A 204 -6.34 3.53 -11.97
N MET A 205 -6.73 3.11 -10.77
CA MET A 205 -5.82 2.92 -9.64
C MET A 205 -4.80 1.78 -9.90
N GLY A 206 -5.15 0.78 -10.70
CA GLY A 206 -4.24 -0.31 -11.07
C GLY A 206 -3.14 0.15 -12.02
N GLU A 207 -3.45 1.03 -12.96
CA GLU A 207 -2.47 1.67 -13.83
C GLU A 207 -1.46 2.50 -13.02
N MET A 208 -1.97 3.31 -12.10
CA MET A 208 -1.14 4.10 -11.18
C MET A 208 -0.20 3.19 -10.35
N TRP A 209 -0.68 2.04 -9.88
CA TRP A 209 0.17 1.09 -9.14
C TRP A 209 1.28 0.51 -10.02
N ARG A 210 0.97 0.12 -11.26
CA ARG A 210 1.96 -0.39 -12.23
C ARG A 210 2.98 0.67 -12.63
N ALA A 211 2.60 1.95 -12.66
CA ALA A 211 3.51 3.05 -12.98
C ALA A 211 4.69 3.20 -12.00
N LYS A 212 4.63 2.59 -10.80
CA LYS A 212 5.74 2.56 -9.83
C LYS A 212 6.93 1.73 -10.29
N TYR A 213 6.79 0.93 -11.34
CA TYR A 213 7.84 0.10 -11.91
C TYR A 213 8.63 0.80 -13.02
N ASP A 214 8.35 2.08 -13.31
CA ASP A 214 9.00 2.83 -14.39
C ASP A 214 8.84 2.18 -15.77
N MET A 215 7.73 1.48 -15.95
CA MET A 215 7.33 0.79 -17.17
C MET A 215 5.94 1.28 -17.59
N SER A 216 5.63 1.18 -18.89
CA SER A 216 4.24 1.33 -19.30
C SER A 216 3.39 0.20 -18.71
N PRO A 217 2.08 0.43 -18.49
CA PRO A 217 1.17 -0.61 -17.99
C PRO A 217 1.19 -1.89 -18.81
N ASP A 218 1.29 -1.76 -20.13
CA ASP A 218 1.37 -2.89 -21.07
C ASP A 218 2.69 -3.63 -20.91
N ALA A 219 3.82 -2.92 -20.89
CA ALA A 219 5.14 -3.55 -20.72
C ALA A 219 5.26 -4.27 -19.37
N PHE A 220 4.69 -3.72 -18.30
CA PHE A 220 4.64 -4.39 -17.00
C PHE A 220 3.83 -5.69 -17.06
N SER A 221 2.68 -5.66 -17.73
CA SER A 221 1.79 -6.83 -17.87
C SER A 221 2.46 -7.92 -18.71
N ASP A 222 3.09 -7.55 -19.82
CA ASP A 222 3.85 -8.45 -20.69
C ASP A 222 5.03 -9.09 -19.95
N GLU A 223 5.79 -8.31 -19.19
CA GLU A 223 6.93 -8.81 -18.43
C GLU A 223 6.49 -9.77 -17.31
N THR A 224 5.39 -9.44 -16.62
CA THR A 224 4.81 -10.32 -15.59
C THR A 224 4.36 -11.66 -16.20
N LEU A 225 3.69 -11.62 -17.35
CA LEU A 225 3.27 -12.83 -18.07
C LEU A 225 4.48 -13.65 -18.54
N ARG A 226 5.51 -13.00 -19.09
CA ARG A 226 6.74 -13.66 -19.52
C ARG A 226 7.43 -14.39 -18.36
N LEU A 227 7.52 -13.75 -17.19
CA LEU A 227 8.10 -14.36 -15.99
C LEU A 227 7.23 -15.52 -15.47
N TRP A 228 5.91 -15.38 -15.48
CA TRP A 228 5.00 -16.47 -15.12
C TRP A 228 5.22 -17.70 -16.01
N GLN A 229 5.26 -17.53 -17.34
CA GLN A 229 5.50 -18.63 -18.30
C GLN A 229 6.83 -19.34 -18.09
N GLN A 230 7.84 -18.68 -17.52
CA GLN A 230 9.11 -19.33 -17.17
C GLN A 230 9.03 -20.19 -15.91
N VAL A 231 8.15 -19.82 -14.97
CA VAL A 231 7.91 -20.56 -13.72
C VAL A 231 6.86 -21.65 -13.90
N GLU A 232 5.92 -21.46 -14.83
CA GLU A 232 4.76 -22.32 -15.07
C GLU A 232 5.12 -23.82 -15.17
N PRO A 233 6.13 -24.28 -15.95
CA PRO A 233 6.46 -25.70 -15.99
C PRO A 233 6.88 -26.28 -14.63
N LEU A 234 7.63 -25.52 -13.83
CA LEU A 234 8.00 -25.93 -12.48
C LEU A 234 6.78 -25.97 -11.55
N TYR A 235 5.91 -24.97 -11.67
CA TYR A 235 4.68 -24.90 -10.88
C TYR A 235 3.72 -26.05 -11.23
N GLU A 236 3.58 -26.41 -12.50
CA GLU A 236 2.74 -27.52 -12.94
C GLU A 236 3.23 -28.87 -12.38
N GLU A 237 4.54 -29.14 -12.45
CA GLU A 237 5.14 -30.35 -11.87
C GLU A 237 4.99 -30.39 -10.35
N LEU A 238 5.24 -29.25 -9.67
CA LEU A 238 5.04 -29.14 -8.22
C LEU A 238 3.56 -29.34 -7.85
N HIS A 239 2.64 -28.69 -8.56
CA HIS A 239 1.20 -28.82 -8.35
C HIS A 239 0.75 -30.26 -8.56
N CYS A 240 1.22 -30.94 -9.61
CA CYS A 240 0.92 -32.35 -9.88
C CYS A 240 1.41 -33.24 -8.74
N HIS A 241 2.66 -33.06 -8.31
CA HIS A 241 3.24 -33.82 -7.19
C HIS A 241 2.47 -33.61 -5.88
N VAL A 242 2.16 -32.35 -5.54
CA VAL A 242 1.42 -32.00 -4.34
C VAL A 242 0.00 -32.57 -4.39
N ARG A 243 -0.68 -32.48 -5.53
CA ARG A 243 -2.01 -33.08 -5.71
C ARG A 243 -2.01 -34.59 -5.50
N ALA A 244 -1.00 -35.29 -6.01
CA ALA A 244 -0.83 -36.72 -5.79
C ALA A 244 -0.62 -37.03 -4.31
N LYS A 245 0.27 -36.31 -3.62
CA LYS A 245 0.53 -36.50 -2.18
C LYS A 245 -0.68 -36.20 -1.30
N LEU A 246 -1.43 -35.16 -1.64
CA LEU A 246 -2.69 -34.85 -0.95
C LEU A 246 -3.76 -35.92 -1.22
N GLY A 247 -3.82 -36.48 -2.44
CA GLY A 247 -4.69 -37.62 -2.76
C GLY A 247 -4.35 -38.89 -1.97
N GLU A 248 -3.06 -39.19 -1.81
CA GLU A 248 -2.58 -40.31 -0.96
C GLU A 248 -3.03 -40.13 0.51
N HIS A 249 -3.02 -38.90 1.03
CA HIS A 249 -3.37 -38.61 2.43
C HIS A 249 -4.88 -38.49 2.67
N TYR A 250 -5.59 -37.72 1.82
CA TYR A 250 -7.00 -37.35 2.00
C TYR A 250 -7.99 -38.21 1.23
N GLY A 251 -7.52 -39.01 0.28
CA GLY A 251 -8.35 -39.79 -0.64
C GLY A 251 -8.64 -39.05 -1.96
N GLU A 252 -8.69 -39.81 -3.05
CA GLU A 252 -8.94 -39.28 -4.40
C GLU A 252 -10.39 -38.79 -4.60
N ASP A 253 -11.33 -39.21 -3.75
CA ASP A 253 -12.70 -38.68 -3.71
C ASP A 253 -12.72 -37.22 -3.23
N LYS A 254 -11.80 -36.86 -2.34
CA LYS A 254 -11.63 -35.49 -1.83
C LYS A 254 -10.65 -34.67 -2.66
N VAL A 255 -9.63 -35.31 -3.24
CA VAL A 255 -8.61 -34.67 -4.08
C VAL A 255 -8.53 -35.39 -5.45
N PRO A 256 -9.37 -34.99 -6.43
CA PRO A 256 -9.38 -35.60 -7.75
C PRO A 256 -8.05 -35.41 -8.48
N GLN A 257 -7.48 -36.50 -9.02
CA GLN A 257 -6.12 -36.50 -9.61
C GLN A 257 -6.01 -35.79 -10.96
N GLU A 258 -7.14 -35.48 -11.59
CA GLU A 258 -7.21 -34.68 -12.83
C GLU A 258 -7.85 -33.30 -12.61
N GLY A 259 -8.09 -32.93 -11.35
CA GLY A 259 -8.76 -31.67 -10.97
C GLY A 259 -7.83 -30.66 -10.29
N PRO A 260 -8.34 -29.46 -9.96
CA PRO A 260 -7.63 -28.52 -9.10
C PRO A 260 -7.53 -29.05 -7.67
N ILE A 261 -6.50 -28.62 -6.93
CA ILE A 261 -6.37 -28.90 -5.51
C ILE A 261 -7.42 -28.10 -4.72
N PRO A 262 -8.15 -28.70 -3.76
CA PRO A 262 -8.99 -27.94 -2.83
C PRO A 262 -8.19 -26.92 -2.03
N ALA A 263 -8.58 -25.65 -2.10
CA ALA A 263 -7.79 -24.53 -1.56
C ALA A 263 -7.60 -24.49 -0.04
N HIS A 264 -8.27 -25.38 0.71
CA HIS A 264 -8.16 -25.47 2.18
C HIS A 264 -7.09 -26.47 2.64
N LEU A 265 -6.41 -27.17 1.72
CA LEU A 265 -5.46 -28.25 2.05
C LEU A 265 -3.99 -27.84 1.99
N LEU A 266 -3.70 -26.57 1.76
CA LEU A 266 -2.36 -26.10 1.39
C LEU A 266 -1.62 -25.40 2.53
N GLY A 267 -2.01 -25.64 3.78
CA GLY A 267 -1.25 -25.18 4.95
C GLY A 267 -1.35 -23.68 5.25
N ASN A 268 -2.23 -22.95 4.53
CA ASN A 268 -2.39 -21.51 4.61
C ASN A 268 -3.82 -21.09 4.21
N MET A 269 -4.38 -20.07 4.86
CA MET A 269 -5.76 -19.57 4.65
C MET A 269 -6.10 -19.21 3.20
N TRP A 270 -5.09 -18.77 2.43
CA TRP A 270 -5.23 -18.35 1.03
C TRP A 270 -4.47 -19.23 0.05
N ALA A 271 -3.88 -20.33 0.52
CA ALA A 271 -3.04 -21.22 -0.28
C ALA A 271 -1.87 -20.50 -1.01
N GLN A 272 -1.41 -19.36 -0.48
CA GLN A 272 -0.37 -18.55 -1.13
C GLN A 272 1.06 -19.08 -0.92
N GLN A 273 1.22 -20.01 0.02
CA GLN A 273 2.47 -20.72 0.32
C GLN A 273 2.13 -22.09 0.92
N TRP A 274 2.91 -23.12 0.57
CA TRP A 274 2.60 -24.53 0.91
C TRP A 274 3.64 -25.16 1.84
N SER A 275 4.52 -24.36 2.45
CA SER A 275 5.59 -24.86 3.31
C SER A 275 5.10 -25.58 4.56
N SER A 276 3.95 -25.19 5.12
CA SER A 276 3.39 -25.82 6.33
C SER A 276 2.98 -27.27 6.15
N ILE A 277 2.80 -27.74 4.91
CA ILE A 277 2.50 -29.14 4.60
C ILE A 277 3.73 -29.94 4.16
N TYR A 278 4.95 -29.42 4.37
CA TYR A 278 6.19 -30.08 3.95
C TYR A 278 6.30 -31.53 4.43
N GLU A 279 5.81 -31.85 5.63
CA GLU A 279 5.79 -33.22 6.16
C GLU A 279 5.01 -34.21 5.27
N LEU A 280 4.00 -33.75 4.52
CA LEU A 280 3.24 -34.56 3.56
C LEU A 280 3.97 -34.70 2.22
N LEU A 281 4.92 -33.81 1.96
CA LEU A 281 5.62 -33.64 0.69
C LEU A 281 7.08 -34.09 0.75
N GLU A 282 7.57 -34.53 1.90
CA GLU A 282 8.98 -34.83 2.13
C GLU A 282 9.47 -35.90 1.13
N PRO A 283 10.39 -35.57 0.19
CA PRO A 283 10.75 -36.52 -0.86
C PRO A 283 11.57 -37.70 -0.33
N TYR A 284 12.38 -37.47 0.71
CA TYR A 284 13.28 -38.45 1.30
C TYR A 284 13.22 -38.38 2.83
N PRO A 285 12.31 -39.14 3.46
CA PRO A 285 12.10 -39.10 4.90
C PRO A 285 13.39 -39.27 5.72
N GLY A 286 13.66 -38.31 6.59
CA GLY A 286 14.76 -38.37 7.57
C GLY A 286 16.16 -38.07 7.02
N VAL A 287 16.27 -37.58 5.78
CA VAL A 287 17.56 -37.14 5.21
C VAL A 287 17.94 -35.73 5.66
N SER A 288 16.95 -34.85 5.86
CA SER A 288 17.18 -33.46 6.25
C SER A 288 16.85 -33.26 7.73
N ASP A 289 17.75 -32.61 8.48
CA ASP A 289 17.44 -32.07 9.80
C ASP A 289 17.24 -30.56 9.65
N LEU A 290 15.99 -30.15 9.46
CA LEU A 290 15.60 -28.75 9.25
C LEU A 290 15.23 -28.04 10.56
N ASP A 291 15.38 -28.69 11.73
CA ASP A 291 15.02 -28.09 13.02
C ASP A 291 16.13 -27.16 13.53
N VAL A 292 16.06 -25.92 13.05
CA VAL A 292 16.91 -24.83 13.53
C VAL A 292 16.42 -24.29 14.87
N ASP A 293 15.11 -24.36 15.13
CA ASP A 293 14.48 -23.76 16.32
C ASP A 293 14.94 -24.42 17.62
N SER A 294 14.98 -25.76 17.69
CA SER A 294 15.48 -26.43 18.88
C SER A 294 16.97 -26.15 19.11
N THR A 295 17.74 -25.95 18.04
CA THR A 295 19.15 -25.60 18.13
C THR A 295 19.34 -24.19 18.68
N LEU A 296 18.55 -23.20 18.21
CA LEU A 296 18.57 -21.83 18.73
C LEU A 296 18.16 -21.80 20.20
N ALA A 297 17.09 -22.52 20.58
CA ALA A 297 16.62 -22.63 21.95
C ALA A 297 17.69 -23.27 22.87
N LYS A 298 18.31 -24.38 22.46
CA LYS A 298 19.39 -25.03 23.21
C LYS A 298 20.59 -24.11 23.43
N LYS A 299 20.87 -23.21 22.48
CA LYS A 299 21.96 -22.23 22.57
C LYS A 299 21.59 -20.95 23.32
N ASN A 300 20.33 -20.80 23.75
CA ASN A 300 19.79 -19.53 24.29
C ASN A 300 20.10 -18.34 23.37
N TYR A 301 19.96 -18.54 22.07
CA TYR A 301 20.34 -17.55 21.07
C TYR A 301 19.41 -16.35 21.11
N SER A 302 19.94 -15.16 21.41
CA SER A 302 19.12 -13.98 21.65
C SER A 302 18.62 -13.34 20.34
N PRO A 303 17.49 -12.61 20.35
CA PRO A 303 17.05 -11.84 19.18
C PRO A 303 18.12 -10.88 18.66
N GLN A 304 18.89 -10.23 19.55
CA GLN A 304 19.99 -9.36 19.14
C GLN A 304 21.13 -10.15 18.48
N GLU A 305 21.44 -11.36 18.93
CA GLU A 305 22.45 -12.22 18.28
C GLU A 305 22.00 -12.64 16.87
N MET A 306 20.70 -12.90 16.67
CA MET A 306 20.13 -13.16 15.34
C MET A 306 20.32 -11.96 14.40
N VAL A 307 20.00 -10.74 14.88
CA VAL A 307 20.20 -9.52 14.08
C VAL A 307 21.68 -9.27 13.81
N ARG A 308 22.59 -9.52 14.76
CA ARG A 308 24.04 -9.40 14.54
C ARG A 308 24.56 -10.43 13.54
N SER A 309 24.02 -11.64 13.53
CA SER A 309 24.35 -12.64 12.50
C SER A 309 23.92 -12.19 11.11
N ALA A 310 22.73 -11.60 10.98
CA ALA A 310 22.28 -10.99 9.73
C ALA A 310 23.19 -9.82 9.31
N GLU A 311 23.55 -8.91 10.23
CA GLU A 311 24.50 -7.83 9.94
C GLU A 311 25.85 -8.38 9.45
N ASN A 312 26.39 -9.39 10.14
CA ASN A 312 27.68 -9.99 9.77
C ASN A 312 27.65 -10.62 8.38
N PHE A 313 26.51 -11.19 7.96
CA PHE A 313 26.32 -11.64 6.58
C PHE A 313 26.47 -10.48 5.59
N TYR A 314 25.76 -9.36 5.78
CA TYR A 314 25.86 -8.20 4.89
C TYR A 314 27.28 -7.57 4.89
N VAL A 315 27.92 -7.50 6.06
CA VAL A 315 29.30 -7.02 6.19
C VAL A 315 30.27 -7.94 5.45
N SER A 316 30.04 -9.26 5.48
CA SER A 316 30.86 -10.22 4.71
C SER A 316 30.78 -10.00 3.20
N LEU A 317 29.69 -9.38 2.71
CA LEU A 317 29.50 -8.96 1.33
C LEU A 317 30.07 -7.55 1.04
N GLY A 318 30.69 -6.90 2.04
CA GLY A 318 31.27 -5.56 1.91
C GLY A 318 30.31 -4.40 2.17
N MET A 319 29.09 -4.66 2.67
CA MET A 319 28.17 -3.60 3.08
C MET A 319 28.60 -2.96 4.41
N PRO A 320 28.25 -1.69 4.66
CA PRO A 320 28.53 -1.05 5.95
C PRO A 320 27.76 -1.71 7.10
N ARG A 321 28.34 -1.64 8.31
CA ARG A 321 27.62 -2.00 9.54
C ARG A 321 26.46 -1.04 9.78
N LEU A 322 25.47 -1.52 10.53
CA LEU A 322 24.39 -0.67 11.03
C LEU A 322 24.97 0.40 11.96
N PRO A 323 24.44 1.64 11.94
CA PRO A 323 24.90 2.69 12.82
C PRO A 323 24.58 2.36 14.28
N ASP A 324 25.36 2.90 15.22
CA ASP A 324 25.14 2.67 16.67
C ASP A 324 23.70 3.01 17.09
N THR A 325 23.11 4.06 16.50
CA THR A 325 21.74 4.49 16.77
C THR A 325 20.68 3.43 16.46
N PHE A 326 20.97 2.44 15.61
CA PHE A 326 20.07 1.31 15.37
C PHE A 326 19.99 0.39 16.60
N TRP A 327 21.11 0.19 17.30
CA TRP A 327 21.18 -0.67 18.48
C TRP A 327 20.68 0.02 19.75
N GLU A 328 20.65 1.35 19.76
CA GLU A 328 20.20 2.17 20.88
C GLU A 328 18.67 2.42 20.93
N ARG A 329 17.94 2.24 19.81
CA ARG A 329 16.58 2.75 19.64
C ARG A 329 15.52 1.71 19.30
#